data_AF-A0A1E7IDL9-F1
#
_entry.id   AF-A0A1E7IDL9-F1
#
_cell.length_a   1.000
_cell.length_b   1.000
_cell.length_c   1.000
_cell.angle_alpha   90.00
_cell.angle_beta   90.00
_cell.angle_gamma   90.00
#
_symmetry.space_group_name_H-M   'P 1'
#
loop_
_entity.id
_entity.type
_entity.pdbx_description
1 polymer ?
#
loop_
_entity_poly.entity_id
_entity_poly.type
_entity_poly.pdbx_seq_one_letter_code
_entity_poly.pdbx_strand_id
1 'polypeptide(L)'
;DLVASGLDRLCLSVDGVKPDTFSKVREGEDLSDMERAFAYLAAARKRQPDTRLKVGVEFVLMQENKQQLLDTLRWVAARGADFMLVTQALVYDGAYIDEVAYDNSTDAAVEIFTRWRDKITSLGLDVSDYDPRWELGRFVPTIEPKIARMMEMVDELRAEARSKDVFLDMPRLLKRSADHAGQMQALFAEAEELATSLGIELKLPAAVPRYERKCDFVEDGGAFISWDGSVHPCYFLWHQFRCFISDWDRLVKPKVFGKVSERPLLDIWNDQAFRKFRENVHEFDYPYCCNCAVAPCDLLQEDDFEQDCYTQEEPCGGCQWAMGLLQCLQ
;
A
#
# COMPACT_ATOMS: atom_id res chain seq x y z
N ASP A 1 -15.74 28.89 -12.83
CA ASP A 1 -15.52 27.45 -13.12
C ASP A 1 -14.40 26.96 -12.19
N LEU A 2 -14.07 25.67 -12.18
CA LEU A 2 -13.10 25.08 -11.24
C LEU A 2 -11.73 25.79 -11.28
N VAL A 3 -11.30 26.24 -12.45
CA VAL A 3 -10.05 26.99 -12.61
C VAL A 3 -10.14 28.36 -11.93
N ALA A 4 -11.25 29.08 -12.14
CA ALA A 4 -11.47 30.38 -11.51
C ALA A 4 -11.61 30.32 -9.98
N SER A 5 -11.98 29.16 -9.39
CA SER A 5 -12.01 29.00 -7.93
C SER A 5 -10.63 28.80 -7.30
N GLY A 6 -9.55 28.78 -8.09
CA GLY A 6 -8.19 28.55 -7.60
C GLY A 6 -7.87 27.08 -7.37
N LEU A 7 -8.44 26.18 -8.18
CA LEU A 7 -8.08 24.77 -8.16
C LEU A 7 -6.65 24.58 -8.70
N ASP A 8 -5.81 23.90 -7.92
CA ASP A 8 -4.38 23.78 -8.20
C ASP A 8 -4.00 22.40 -8.74
N ARG A 9 -4.76 21.37 -8.38
CA ARG A 9 -4.56 19.99 -8.82
C ARG A 9 -5.90 19.35 -9.14
N LEU A 10 -5.94 18.61 -10.24
CA LEU A 10 -7.06 17.76 -10.62
C LEU A 10 -6.50 16.42 -11.07
N CYS A 11 -7.06 15.33 -10.57
CA CYS A 11 -6.65 13.98 -10.94
C CYS A 11 -7.81 13.28 -11.63
N LEU A 12 -7.56 12.72 -12.82
CA LEU A 12 -8.51 11.88 -13.55
C LEU A 12 -8.15 10.42 -13.30
N SER A 13 -9.11 9.60 -12.93
CA SER A 13 -8.83 8.20 -12.64
C SER A 13 -8.82 7.39 -13.94
N VAL A 14 -7.72 6.73 -14.29
CA VAL A 14 -7.50 5.98 -15.54
C VAL A 14 -6.70 4.72 -15.24
N ASP A 15 -7.36 3.56 -15.22
CA ASP A 15 -6.76 2.28 -14.81
C ASP A 15 -6.30 1.39 -15.98
N GLY A 16 -6.27 1.92 -17.20
CA GLY A 16 -5.85 1.21 -18.40
C GLY A 16 -6.21 1.96 -19.69
N VAL A 17 -5.71 1.49 -20.84
CA VAL A 17 -5.99 2.10 -22.15
C VAL A 17 -6.35 1.07 -23.22
N LYS A 18 -6.45 -0.22 -22.86
CA LYS A 18 -6.99 -1.26 -23.75
C LYS A 18 -8.49 -1.43 -23.50
N PRO A 19 -9.32 -1.51 -24.56
CA PRO A 19 -10.78 -1.65 -24.45
C PRO A 19 -11.21 -2.77 -23.50
N ASP A 20 -10.52 -3.91 -23.56
CA ASP A 20 -10.83 -5.12 -22.77
C ASP A 20 -10.56 -4.98 -21.26
N THR A 21 -9.90 -3.92 -20.82
CA THR A 21 -9.57 -3.69 -19.40
C THR A 21 -10.18 -2.38 -18.89
N PHE A 22 -10.21 -1.33 -19.71
CA PHE A 22 -10.85 -0.07 -19.35
C PHE A 22 -12.36 -0.26 -19.10
N SER A 23 -13.04 -1.02 -19.96
CA SER A 23 -14.48 -1.32 -19.83
C SER A 23 -14.82 -2.39 -18.78
N LYS A 24 -13.85 -3.22 -18.39
CA LYS A 24 -14.07 -4.27 -17.37
C LYS A 24 -13.91 -3.78 -15.95
N VAL A 25 -12.97 -2.85 -15.71
CA VAL A 25 -12.76 -2.25 -14.39
C VAL A 25 -13.86 -1.22 -14.09
N ARG A 26 -14.44 -0.58 -15.12
CA ARG A 26 -15.50 0.43 -14.97
C ARG A 26 -16.64 0.22 -15.96
N GLU A 27 -17.79 -0.20 -15.46
CA GLU A 27 -19.03 -0.19 -16.24
C GLU A 27 -19.41 1.26 -16.59
N GLY A 28 -19.37 1.60 -17.89
CA GLY A 28 -19.93 2.86 -18.41
C GLY A 28 -18.95 4.00 -18.67
N GLU A 29 -17.64 3.81 -18.50
CA GLU A 29 -16.62 4.79 -18.93
C GLU A 29 -15.96 4.33 -20.24
N ASP A 30 -15.88 5.23 -21.22
CA ASP A 30 -15.12 5.04 -22.46
C ASP A 30 -13.87 5.92 -22.47
N LEU A 31 -12.80 5.47 -23.13
CA LEU A 31 -11.60 6.26 -23.35
C LEU A 31 -11.92 7.60 -24.02
N SER A 32 -13.00 7.65 -24.82
CA SER A 32 -13.50 8.88 -25.42
C SER A 32 -13.98 9.93 -24.39
N ASP A 33 -14.47 9.53 -23.21
CA ASP A 33 -14.81 10.44 -22.11
C ASP A 33 -13.56 11.07 -21.51
N MET A 34 -12.49 10.27 -21.33
CA MET A 34 -11.21 10.77 -20.84
C MET A 34 -10.56 11.73 -21.83
N GLU A 35 -10.61 11.44 -23.13
CA GLU A 35 -10.15 12.36 -24.18
C GLU A 35 -10.87 13.71 -24.12
N ARG A 36 -12.20 13.67 -23.95
CA ARG A 36 -13.00 14.88 -23.77
C ARG A 36 -12.61 15.62 -22.50
N ALA A 37 -12.40 14.94 -21.38
CA ALA A 37 -11.98 15.56 -20.13
C ALA A 37 -10.65 16.32 -20.29
N PHE A 38 -9.63 15.69 -20.89
CA PHE A 38 -8.36 16.35 -21.21
C PHE A 38 -8.54 17.56 -22.12
N ALA A 39 -9.36 17.43 -23.17
CA ALA A 39 -9.63 18.55 -24.08
C ALA A 39 -10.30 19.74 -23.38
N TYR A 40 -11.27 19.49 -22.49
CA TYR A 40 -11.92 20.54 -21.70
C TYR A 40 -10.95 21.23 -20.74
N LEU A 41 -10.10 20.47 -20.05
CA LEU A 41 -9.11 21.01 -19.13
C LEU A 41 -8.04 21.82 -19.85
N ALA A 42 -7.57 21.36 -21.01
CA ALA A 42 -6.66 22.11 -21.87
C ALA A 42 -7.29 23.43 -22.35
N ALA A 43 -8.56 23.41 -22.76
CA ALA A 43 -9.29 24.62 -23.13
C ALA A 43 -9.48 25.57 -21.92
N ALA A 44 -9.69 25.04 -20.73
CA ALA A 44 -9.80 25.84 -19.51
C ALA A 44 -8.46 26.51 -19.13
N ARG A 45 -7.34 25.78 -19.20
CA ARG A 45 -5.98 26.34 -19.02
C ARG A 45 -5.68 27.43 -20.03
N LYS A 46 -6.06 27.26 -21.30
CA LYS A 46 -5.88 28.30 -22.34
C LYS A 46 -6.68 29.58 -22.06
N ARG A 47 -7.85 29.48 -21.43
CA ARG A 47 -8.67 30.64 -21.05
C ARG A 47 -8.09 31.41 -19.85
N GLN A 48 -7.25 30.77 -19.03
CA GLN A 48 -6.60 31.38 -17.87
C GLN A 48 -5.11 31.01 -17.85
N PRO A 49 -4.26 31.70 -18.65
CA PRO A 49 -2.85 31.36 -18.81
C PRO A 49 -2.05 31.34 -17.50
N ASP A 50 -2.45 32.16 -16.52
CA ASP A 50 -1.80 32.27 -15.20
C ASP A 50 -2.34 31.24 -14.19
N THR A 51 -3.15 30.28 -14.62
CA THR A 51 -3.63 29.21 -13.73
C THR A 51 -2.48 28.34 -13.24
N ARG A 52 -2.57 27.92 -11.97
CA ARG A 52 -1.65 26.94 -11.38
C ARG A 52 -2.17 25.51 -11.45
N LEU A 53 -3.28 25.28 -12.16
CA LEU A 53 -3.89 23.97 -12.33
C LEU A 53 -2.92 22.99 -13.01
N LYS A 54 -2.50 21.98 -12.25
CA LYS A 54 -1.91 20.73 -12.77
C LYS A 54 -3.01 19.69 -12.97
N VAL A 55 -3.04 19.05 -14.13
CA VAL A 55 -3.92 17.95 -14.46
C VAL A 55 -3.10 16.67 -14.44
N GLY A 56 -3.47 15.72 -13.60
CA GLY A 56 -2.81 14.42 -13.55
C GLY A 56 -3.78 13.27 -13.68
N VAL A 57 -3.23 12.07 -13.57
CA VAL A 57 -3.96 10.81 -13.65
C VAL A 57 -3.66 9.94 -12.45
N GLU A 58 -4.67 9.25 -11.94
CA GLU A 58 -4.51 8.18 -10.96
C GLU A 58 -4.68 6.83 -11.66
N PHE A 59 -3.75 5.91 -11.41
CA PHE A 59 -3.77 4.54 -11.90
C PHE A 59 -3.75 3.57 -10.73
N VAL A 60 -4.83 2.82 -10.56
CA VAL A 60 -4.92 1.75 -9.58
C VAL A 60 -4.29 0.49 -10.18
N LEU A 61 -3.14 0.11 -9.65
CA LEU A 61 -2.36 -1.03 -10.11
C LEU A 61 -2.89 -2.33 -9.52
N MET A 62 -3.19 -3.27 -10.42
CA MET A 62 -3.73 -4.60 -10.17
C MET A 62 -2.93 -5.63 -10.96
N GLN A 63 -3.08 -6.90 -10.60
CA GLN A 63 -2.43 -8.00 -11.30
C GLN A 63 -2.84 -8.06 -12.78
N GLU A 64 -4.13 -7.86 -13.10
CA GLU A 64 -4.64 -7.87 -14.48
C GLU A 64 -4.13 -6.69 -15.32
N ASN A 65 -4.01 -5.47 -14.74
CA ASN A 65 -3.74 -4.26 -15.51
C ASN A 65 -2.28 -3.77 -15.47
N LYS A 66 -1.41 -4.30 -14.60
CA LYS A 66 -0.03 -3.78 -14.41
C LYS A 66 0.79 -3.66 -15.71
N GLN A 67 0.58 -4.55 -16.66
CA GLN A 67 1.27 -4.53 -17.96
C GLN A 67 0.89 -3.32 -18.84
N GLN A 68 -0.16 -2.59 -18.48
CA GLN A 68 -0.61 -1.38 -19.19
C GLN A 68 -0.08 -0.09 -18.59
N LEU A 69 0.67 -0.13 -17.49
CA LEU A 69 1.19 1.07 -16.84
C LEU A 69 1.93 1.97 -17.84
N LEU A 70 2.86 1.40 -18.61
CA LEU A 70 3.68 2.14 -19.57
C LEU A 70 2.86 2.70 -20.75
N ASP A 71 1.91 1.92 -21.26
CA ASP A 71 1.03 2.35 -22.36
C ASP A 71 0.09 3.47 -21.90
N THR A 72 -0.43 3.36 -20.69
CA THR A 72 -1.26 4.40 -20.07
C THR A 72 -0.45 5.67 -19.85
N LEU A 73 0.77 5.56 -19.31
CA LEU A 73 1.68 6.69 -19.11
C LEU A 73 1.95 7.45 -20.43
N ARG A 74 2.24 6.74 -21.53
CA ARG A 74 2.39 7.36 -22.87
C ARG A 74 1.11 8.07 -23.30
N TRP A 75 -0.03 7.42 -23.12
CA TRP A 75 -1.32 7.91 -23.58
C TRP A 75 -1.76 9.19 -22.86
N VAL A 76 -1.55 9.26 -21.54
CA VAL A 76 -1.90 10.44 -20.72
C VAL A 76 -0.92 11.59 -20.94
N ALA A 77 0.38 11.30 -21.09
CA ALA A 77 1.39 12.31 -21.41
C ALA A 77 1.11 12.98 -22.76
N ALA A 78 0.75 12.19 -23.78
CA ALA A 78 0.36 12.72 -25.10
C ALA A 78 -0.86 13.65 -25.08
N ARG A 79 -1.64 13.62 -23.98
CA ARG A 79 -2.84 14.45 -23.77
C ARG A 79 -2.62 15.62 -22.80
N GLY A 80 -1.37 15.83 -22.38
CA GLY A 80 -0.98 16.97 -21.56
C GLY A 80 -1.22 16.77 -20.07
N ALA A 81 -1.21 15.51 -19.58
CA ALA A 81 -1.10 15.26 -18.15
C ALA A 81 0.26 15.78 -17.63
N ASP A 82 0.20 16.55 -16.55
CA ASP A 82 1.37 17.11 -15.85
C ASP A 82 1.97 16.09 -14.86
N PHE A 83 1.15 15.14 -14.35
CA PHE A 83 1.61 14.08 -13.45
C PHE A 83 0.79 12.78 -13.55
N MET A 84 1.34 11.67 -13.07
CA MET A 84 0.65 10.39 -12.86
C MET A 84 0.94 9.86 -11.44
N LEU A 85 -0.12 9.53 -10.72
CA LEU A 85 -0.12 8.89 -9.41
C LEU A 85 -0.45 7.42 -9.61
N VAL A 86 0.42 6.53 -9.16
CA VAL A 86 0.17 5.08 -9.18
C VAL A 86 -0.06 4.63 -7.74
N THR A 87 -1.11 3.85 -7.53
CA THR A 87 -1.46 3.29 -6.22
C THR A 87 -1.77 1.80 -6.37
N GLN A 88 -1.33 0.95 -5.45
CA GLN A 88 -1.73 -0.46 -5.50
C GLN A 88 -3.20 -0.60 -5.09
N ALA A 89 -3.89 -1.63 -5.60
CA ALA A 89 -5.28 -1.86 -5.26
C ALA A 89 -5.49 -2.22 -3.77
N LEU A 90 -6.54 -1.64 -3.19
CA LEU A 90 -7.16 -2.12 -1.95
C LEU A 90 -8.40 -2.94 -2.30
N VAL A 91 -8.44 -4.18 -1.84
CA VAL A 91 -9.54 -5.09 -2.15
C VAL A 91 -10.68 -4.90 -1.17
N TYR A 92 -11.90 -4.69 -1.66
CA TYR A 92 -13.11 -4.55 -0.82
C TYR A 92 -13.97 -5.83 -0.80
N ASP A 93 -13.79 -6.71 -1.78
CA ASP A 93 -14.50 -7.97 -1.93
C ASP A 93 -13.49 -9.10 -2.13
N GLY A 94 -13.63 -10.17 -1.34
CA GLY A 94 -12.71 -11.31 -1.32
C GLY A 94 -12.58 -12.02 -2.67
N ALA A 95 -13.56 -11.85 -3.56
CA ALA A 95 -13.49 -12.35 -4.94
C ALA A 95 -12.32 -11.76 -5.75
N TYR A 96 -11.74 -10.64 -5.33
CA TYR A 96 -10.66 -9.94 -6.04
C TYR A 96 -9.31 -9.99 -5.31
N ILE A 97 -9.12 -10.89 -4.33
CA ILE A 97 -7.83 -11.02 -3.62
C ILE A 97 -6.68 -11.35 -4.60
N ASP A 98 -6.95 -12.16 -5.63
CA ASP A 98 -5.95 -12.54 -6.64
C ASP A 98 -5.52 -11.37 -7.55
N GLU A 99 -6.21 -10.22 -7.49
CA GLU A 99 -5.85 -9.01 -8.23
C GLU A 99 -4.80 -8.14 -7.50
N VAL A 100 -4.44 -8.49 -6.27
CA VAL A 100 -3.38 -7.81 -5.53
C VAL A 100 -2.03 -8.11 -6.19
N ALA A 101 -1.33 -7.06 -6.63
CA ALA A 101 -0.06 -7.19 -7.35
C ALA A 101 1.20 -7.16 -6.44
N TYR A 102 1.02 -7.21 -5.12
CA TYR A 102 2.08 -7.17 -4.12
C TYR A 102 1.93 -8.29 -3.10
N ASP A 103 3.05 -8.64 -2.43
CA ASP A 103 3.04 -9.52 -1.27
C ASP A 103 3.13 -8.71 0.03
N ASN A 104 2.87 -9.31 1.19
CA ASN A 104 2.83 -8.60 2.47
C ASN A 104 4.13 -8.72 3.29
N SER A 105 5.14 -9.40 2.74
CA SER A 105 6.47 -9.48 3.36
C SER A 105 7.17 -8.15 3.14
N THR A 106 7.77 -7.61 4.18
CA THR A 106 8.49 -6.34 4.04
C THR A 106 9.75 -6.49 3.19
N ASP A 107 10.22 -5.40 2.60
CA ASP A 107 11.53 -5.31 1.95
C ASP A 107 12.67 -5.88 2.82
N ALA A 108 12.70 -5.56 4.12
CA ALA A 108 13.69 -6.09 5.07
C ALA A 108 13.55 -7.61 5.28
N ALA A 109 12.33 -8.13 5.43
CA ALA A 109 12.07 -9.56 5.56
C ALA A 109 12.52 -10.32 4.30
N VAL A 110 12.21 -9.74 3.14
CA VAL A 110 12.57 -10.25 1.83
C VAL A 110 14.08 -10.28 1.64
N GLU A 111 14.79 -9.22 2.02
CA GLU A 111 16.24 -9.13 1.89
C GLU A 111 16.94 -10.23 2.72
N ILE A 112 16.54 -10.34 4.00
CA ILE A 112 17.08 -11.36 4.91
C ILE A 112 16.80 -12.76 4.34
N PHE A 113 15.55 -13.05 4.00
CA PHE A 113 15.16 -14.36 3.46
C PHE A 113 15.92 -14.70 2.17
N THR A 114 16.06 -13.76 1.25
CA THR A 114 16.77 -13.95 -0.03
C THR A 114 18.24 -14.32 0.21
N ARG A 115 18.93 -13.59 1.08
CA ARG A 115 20.33 -13.87 1.41
C ARG A 115 20.50 -15.24 2.06
N TRP A 116 19.61 -15.62 2.96
CA TRP A 116 19.67 -16.94 3.62
C TRP A 116 19.31 -18.07 2.67
N ARG A 117 18.32 -17.88 1.79
CA ARG A 117 18.02 -18.83 0.71
C ARG A 117 19.27 -19.08 -0.13
N ASP A 118 19.96 -18.04 -0.56
CA ASP A 118 21.16 -18.19 -1.39
C ASP A 118 22.30 -18.90 -0.63
N LYS A 119 22.45 -18.62 0.67
CA LYS A 119 23.37 -19.35 1.57
C LYS A 119 22.99 -20.84 1.67
N ILE A 120 21.71 -21.15 1.89
CA ILE A 120 21.19 -22.52 1.96
C ILE A 120 21.44 -23.26 0.65
N THR A 121 21.17 -22.63 -0.49
CA THR A 121 21.45 -23.15 -1.83
C THR A 121 22.94 -23.43 -2.04
N SER A 122 23.83 -22.56 -1.55
CA SER A 122 25.28 -22.77 -1.65
C SER A 122 25.77 -24.01 -0.87
N LEU A 123 25.00 -24.47 0.11
CA LEU A 123 25.24 -25.68 0.89
C LEU A 123 24.61 -26.94 0.28
N GLY A 124 24.03 -26.86 -0.92
CA GLY A 124 23.37 -27.99 -1.59
C GLY A 124 21.99 -28.34 -1.00
N LEU A 125 21.37 -27.39 -0.31
CA LEU A 125 20.03 -27.50 0.26
C LEU A 125 19.05 -26.59 -0.50
N ASP A 126 17.77 -26.92 -0.49
CA ASP A 126 16.73 -26.05 -1.03
C ASP A 126 15.80 -25.62 0.10
N VAL A 127 15.71 -24.31 0.36
CA VAL A 127 14.86 -23.79 1.46
C VAL A 127 13.39 -24.13 1.27
N SER A 128 12.94 -24.40 0.04
CA SER A 128 11.57 -24.85 -0.25
C SER A 128 11.28 -26.26 0.27
N ASP A 129 12.32 -27.05 0.57
CA ASP A 129 12.17 -28.34 1.26
C ASP A 129 11.75 -28.16 2.72
N TYR A 130 11.92 -26.97 3.32
CA TYR A 130 11.62 -26.75 4.74
C TYR A 130 10.13 -26.93 5.04
N ASP A 131 9.84 -27.81 6.01
CA ASP A 131 8.51 -28.03 6.54
C ASP A 131 8.43 -27.54 8.00
N PRO A 132 7.55 -26.58 8.32
CA PRO A 132 7.33 -26.13 9.70
C PRO A 132 6.98 -27.25 10.69
N ARG A 133 6.43 -28.38 10.22
CA ARG A 133 6.12 -29.54 11.06
C ARG A 133 7.36 -30.21 11.63
N TRP A 134 8.55 -30.00 11.04
CA TRP A 134 9.81 -30.53 11.56
C TRP A 134 10.18 -29.94 12.93
N GLU A 135 9.65 -28.78 13.28
CA GLU A 135 9.82 -28.17 14.60
C GLU A 135 9.29 -29.07 15.73
N LEU A 136 8.18 -29.80 15.48
CA LEU A 136 7.63 -30.80 16.40
C LEU A 136 8.52 -32.05 16.48
N GLY A 137 9.29 -32.32 15.43
CA GLY A 137 10.22 -33.44 15.31
C GLY A 137 11.54 -33.27 16.06
N ARG A 138 11.84 -32.06 16.58
CA ARG A 138 13.07 -31.78 17.37
C ARG A 138 13.24 -32.65 18.62
N PHE A 139 12.14 -33.27 19.07
CA PHE A 139 12.11 -34.13 20.25
C PHE A 139 12.24 -35.62 19.91
N VAL A 140 12.48 -35.97 18.63
CA VAL A 140 12.65 -37.35 18.17
C VAL A 140 14.16 -37.71 18.14
N PRO A 141 14.58 -38.93 18.57
CA PRO A 141 15.99 -39.29 18.71
C PRO A 141 16.79 -39.35 17.41
N THR A 142 16.13 -39.48 16.26
CA THR A 142 16.78 -39.68 14.95
C THR A 142 16.12 -38.80 13.91
N ILE A 143 16.84 -37.77 13.47
CA ILE A 143 16.45 -36.87 12.38
C ILE A 143 17.48 -37.04 11.26
N GLU A 144 17.03 -37.05 10.01
CA GLU A 144 17.93 -37.10 8.86
C GLU A 144 18.91 -35.90 8.89
N PRO A 145 20.22 -36.10 8.63
CA PRO A 145 21.20 -35.02 8.71
C PRO A 145 20.87 -33.80 7.85
N LYS A 146 20.26 -34.02 6.66
CA LYS A 146 19.81 -32.94 5.77
C LYS A 146 18.74 -32.06 6.43
N ILE A 147 17.77 -32.69 7.10
CA ILE A 147 16.69 -32.01 7.83
C ILE A 147 17.27 -31.24 9.01
N ALA A 148 18.14 -31.87 9.82
CA ALA A 148 18.79 -31.22 10.95
C ALA A 148 19.57 -29.97 10.52
N ARG A 149 20.32 -30.06 9.40
CA ARG A 149 21.05 -28.93 8.84
C ARG A 149 20.13 -27.83 8.32
N MET A 150 19.02 -28.17 7.66
CA MET A 150 18.02 -27.18 7.23
C MET A 150 17.44 -26.41 8.42
N MET A 151 17.07 -27.12 9.49
CA MET A 151 16.50 -26.51 10.70
C MET A 151 17.48 -25.56 11.38
N GLU A 152 18.76 -25.92 11.47
CA GLU A 152 19.82 -25.04 11.96
C GLU A 152 19.91 -23.74 11.14
N MET A 153 19.86 -23.84 9.81
CA MET A 153 19.90 -22.65 8.94
C MET A 153 18.66 -21.77 9.09
N VAL A 154 17.48 -22.36 9.26
CA VAL A 154 16.24 -21.61 9.50
C VAL A 154 16.26 -20.95 10.89
N ASP A 155 16.87 -21.59 11.90
CA ASP A 155 17.04 -20.99 13.23
C ASP A 155 17.98 -19.79 13.19
N GLU A 156 19.11 -19.89 12.49
CA GLU A 156 20.03 -18.76 12.30
C GLU A 156 19.37 -17.61 11.52
N LEU A 157 18.59 -17.93 10.47
CA LEU A 157 17.79 -16.97 9.71
C LEU A 157 16.82 -16.21 10.62
N ARG A 158 16.06 -16.93 11.45
CA ARG A 158 15.12 -16.33 12.42
C ARG A 158 15.83 -15.50 13.48
N ALA A 159 16.99 -15.97 13.96
CA ALA A 159 17.79 -15.24 14.93
C ALA A 159 18.30 -13.91 14.38
N GLU A 160 18.70 -13.87 13.10
CA GLU A 160 19.10 -12.63 12.45
C GLU A 160 17.93 -11.66 12.25
N ALA A 161 16.77 -12.16 11.83
CA ALA A 161 15.60 -11.30 11.68
C ALA A 161 15.16 -10.71 13.03
N ARG A 162 15.17 -11.53 14.09
CA ARG A 162 14.87 -11.08 15.44
C ARG A 162 15.86 -10.04 15.96
N SER A 163 17.16 -10.15 15.64
CA SER A 163 18.14 -9.14 16.08
C SER A 163 18.00 -7.79 15.37
N LYS A 164 17.18 -7.74 14.31
CA LYS A 164 16.84 -6.54 13.54
C LYS A 164 15.40 -6.09 13.74
N ASP A 165 14.67 -6.73 14.67
CA ASP A 165 13.23 -6.51 14.91
C ASP A 165 12.34 -6.75 13.67
N VAL A 166 12.80 -7.59 12.74
CA VAL A 166 12.08 -7.97 11.53
C VAL A 166 11.27 -9.23 11.78
N PHE A 167 9.96 -9.15 11.60
CA PHE A 167 9.08 -10.32 11.57
C PHE A 167 9.23 -11.09 10.25
N LEU A 168 9.15 -12.42 10.32
CA LEU A 168 9.20 -13.29 9.15
C LEU A 168 7.99 -14.23 9.13
N ASP A 169 7.08 -14.00 8.18
CA ASP A 169 6.09 -15.00 7.79
C ASP A 169 6.75 -16.02 6.84
N MET A 170 7.35 -17.06 7.42
CA MET A 170 8.04 -18.11 6.66
C MET A 170 7.12 -18.79 5.63
N PRO A 171 5.88 -19.21 5.95
CA PRO A 171 4.97 -19.75 4.95
C PRO A 171 4.77 -18.84 3.73
N ARG A 172 4.61 -17.53 3.91
CA ARG A 172 4.48 -16.58 2.79
C ARG A 172 5.78 -16.41 2.03
N LEU A 173 6.90 -16.26 2.72
CA LEU A 173 8.22 -16.12 2.10
C LEU A 173 8.61 -17.34 1.26
N LEU A 174 8.21 -18.54 1.68
CA LEU A 174 8.43 -19.79 0.93
C LEU A 174 7.53 -19.91 -0.30
N LYS A 175 6.28 -19.44 -0.21
CA LYS A 175 5.34 -19.41 -1.34
C LYS A 175 5.66 -18.31 -2.36
N ARG A 176 6.44 -17.31 -1.95
CA ARG A 176 6.82 -16.19 -2.78
C ARG A 176 7.65 -16.67 -3.96
N SER A 177 7.23 -16.35 -5.19
CA SER A 177 8.19 -16.37 -6.29
C SER A 177 9.05 -15.11 -6.14
N ALA A 178 10.37 -15.30 -6.02
CA ALA A 178 11.31 -14.17 -6.02
C ALA A 178 11.21 -13.32 -7.31
N ASP A 179 10.58 -13.88 -8.34
CA ASP A 179 10.35 -13.29 -9.64
C ASP A 179 9.32 -12.14 -9.60
N HIS A 180 8.22 -12.24 -8.84
CA HIS A 180 7.16 -11.22 -8.88
C HIS A 180 7.59 -9.83 -8.40
N ALA A 181 8.31 -9.74 -7.28
CA ALA A 181 8.78 -8.46 -6.75
C ALA A 181 9.87 -7.85 -7.64
N GLY A 182 10.76 -8.67 -8.18
CA GLY A 182 11.77 -8.22 -9.15
C GLY A 182 11.12 -7.71 -10.43
N GLN A 183 10.09 -8.38 -10.93
CA GLN A 183 9.30 -7.92 -12.09
C GLN A 183 8.62 -6.58 -11.82
N MET A 184 8.02 -6.39 -10.63
CA MET A 184 7.37 -5.12 -10.28
C MET A 184 8.40 -3.99 -10.17
N GLN A 185 9.55 -4.23 -9.52
CA GLN A 185 10.64 -3.26 -9.44
C GLN A 185 11.17 -2.88 -10.83
N ALA A 186 11.33 -3.85 -11.72
CA ALA A 186 11.76 -3.61 -13.10
C ALA A 186 10.73 -2.77 -13.88
N LEU A 187 9.43 -3.10 -13.75
CA LEU A 187 8.34 -2.33 -14.35
C LEU A 187 8.34 -0.87 -13.85
N PHE A 188 8.56 -0.67 -12.56
CA PHE A 188 8.61 0.66 -11.95
C PHE A 188 9.82 1.46 -12.42
N ALA A 189 11.00 0.84 -12.51
CA ALA A 189 12.18 1.49 -13.07
C ALA A 189 11.97 1.91 -14.55
N GLU A 190 11.37 1.04 -15.37
CA GLU A 190 11.02 1.38 -16.76
C GLU A 190 10.00 2.52 -16.84
N ALA A 191 9.03 2.56 -15.91
CA ALA A 191 8.05 3.64 -15.83
C ALA A 191 8.69 4.99 -15.46
N GLU A 192 9.66 5.01 -14.54
CA GLU A 192 10.41 6.22 -14.15
C GLU A 192 11.25 6.77 -15.32
N GLU A 193 11.97 5.90 -16.03
CA GLU A 193 12.73 6.28 -17.23
C GLU A 193 11.81 6.86 -18.30
N LEU A 194 10.67 6.20 -18.55
CA LEU A 194 9.68 6.64 -19.52
C LEU A 194 9.05 7.98 -19.11
N ALA A 195 8.65 8.15 -17.86
CA ALA A 195 8.10 9.40 -17.34
C ALA A 195 9.07 10.58 -17.53
N THR A 196 10.35 10.35 -17.22
CA THR A 196 11.43 11.32 -17.44
C THR A 196 11.55 11.72 -18.91
N SER A 197 11.50 10.74 -19.82
CA SER A 197 11.56 10.99 -21.27
C SER A 197 10.36 11.77 -21.81
N LEU A 198 9.19 11.62 -21.18
CA LEU A 198 7.94 12.28 -21.54
C LEU A 198 7.76 13.63 -20.85
N GLY A 199 8.57 13.96 -19.84
CA GLY A 199 8.45 15.19 -19.06
C GLY A 199 7.24 15.23 -18.13
N ILE A 200 6.75 14.08 -17.68
CA ILE A 200 5.61 13.94 -16.76
C ILE A 200 6.12 13.57 -15.36
N GLU A 201 5.56 14.18 -14.31
CA GLU A 201 5.86 13.82 -12.91
C GLU A 201 5.20 12.47 -12.58
N LEU A 202 5.98 11.47 -12.15
CA LEU A 202 5.45 10.16 -11.78
C LEU A 202 5.65 9.90 -10.29
N LYS A 203 4.57 9.55 -9.58
CA LYS A 203 4.62 9.08 -8.18
C LYS A 203 4.24 7.61 -8.16
N LEU A 204 5.20 6.74 -7.84
CA LEU A 204 5.02 5.29 -7.77
C LEU A 204 4.85 4.82 -6.32
N PRO A 205 4.05 3.77 -6.07
CA PRO A 205 4.02 3.10 -4.78
C PRO A 205 5.28 2.26 -4.59
N ALA A 206 5.43 1.69 -3.40
CA ALA A 206 6.42 0.64 -3.17
C ALA A 206 6.01 -0.63 -3.95
N ALA A 207 7.01 -1.32 -4.53
CA ALA A 207 6.79 -2.61 -5.18
C ALA A 207 6.56 -3.75 -4.15
N VAL A 208 7.07 -3.55 -2.94
CA VAL A 208 7.01 -4.45 -1.78
C VAL A 208 6.76 -3.56 -0.55
N PRO A 209 5.97 -3.99 0.45
CA PRO A 209 5.75 -3.21 1.67
C PRO A 209 7.07 -2.79 2.32
N ARG A 210 7.17 -1.52 2.71
CA ARG A 210 8.36 -1.01 3.40
C ARG A 210 8.36 -1.39 4.87
N TYR A 211 9.49 -1.89 5.36
CA TYR A 211 9.70 -2.11 6.80
C TYR A 211 9.73 -0.78 7.56
N GLU A 212 10.47 0.20 7.05
CA GLU A 212 10.44 1.57 7.55
C GLU A 212 9.14 2.24 7.09
N ARG A 213 8.18 2.28 8.02
CA ARG A 213 6.85 2.85 7.79
C ARG A 213 6.93 4.37 7.67
N LYS A 214 6.07 4.94 6.84
CA LYS A 214 5.90 6.40 6.68
C LYS A 214 4.42 6.74 6.44
N CYS A 215 3.85 7.65 7.23
CA CYS A 215 2.46 8.09 7.07
C CYS A 215 2.41 9.53 6.57
N ASP A 216 2.46 9.71 5.25
CA ASP A 216 2.45 11.05 4.63
C ASP A 216 1.28 11.91 5.15
N PHE A 217 0.09 11.32 5.37
CA PHE A 217 -1.07 12.09 5.83
C PHE A 217 -0.87 12.74 7.21
N VAL A 218 -0.37 11.98 8.18
CA VAL A 218 -0.17 12.50 9.55
C VAL A 218 1.12 13.31 9.64
N GLU A 219 2.19 12.86 9.00
CA GLU A 219 3.50 13.55 8.99
C GLU A 219 3.41 14.93 8.30
N ASP A 220 2.61 15.07 7.24
CA ASP A 220 2.39 16.36 6.57
C ASP A 220 1.39 17.26 7.34
N GLY A 221 0.86 16.80 8.47
CA GLY A 221 -0.06 17.58 9.31
C GLY A 221 -1.48 17.69 8.74
N GLY A 222 -1.95 16.66 8.03
CA GLY A 222 -3.29 16.61 7.45
C GLY A 222 -4.39 16.23 8.45
N ALA A 223 -5.60 16.74 8.21
CA ALA A 223 -6.86 16.25 8.80
C ALA A 223 -7.88 16.06 7.68
N PHE A 224 -8.75 15.06 7.79
CA PHE A 224 -9.86 14.88 6.87
C PHE A 224 -11.16 15.38 7.51
N ILE A 225 -11.95 16.18 6.77
CA ILE A 225 -13.26 16.67 7.21
C ILE A 225 -14.34 16.08 6.31
N SER A 226 -15.20 15.24 6.87
CA SER A 226 -16.32 14.63 6.17
C SER A 226 -17.44 15.64 5.87
N TRP A 227 -18.37 15.25 4.99
CA TRP A 227 -19.51 16.08 4.58
C TRP A 227 -20.40 16.55 5.75
N ASP A 228 -20.44 15.80 6.86
CA ASP A 228 -21.21 16.13 8.07
C ASP A 228 -20.40 16.99 9.07
N GLY A 229 -19.19 17.39 8.69
CA GLY A 229 -18.30 18.22 9.49
C GLY A 229 -17.47 17.44 10.52
N SER A 230 -17.52 16.11 10.54
CA SER A 230 -16.67 15.29 11.41
C SER A 230 -15.21 15.37 10.98
N VAL A 231 -14.31 15.46 11.96
CA VAL A 231 -12.86 15.54 11.76
C VAL A 231 -12.25 14.18 12.05
N HIS A 232 -11.53 13.66 11.05
CA HIS A 232 -10.89 12.36 11.02
C HIS A 232 -9.39 12.51 10.81
N PRO A 233 -8.58 11.53 11.24
CA PRO A 233 -7.13 11.61 11.13
C PRO A 233 -6.62 11.36 9.70
N CYS A 234 -7.38 10.69 8.83
CA CYS A 234 -7.00 10.39 7.45
C CYS A 234 -8.19 9.84 6.63
N TYR A 235 -8.01 9.72 5.31
CA TYR A 235 -9.00 9.09 4.40
C TYR A 235 -9.34 7.65 4.82
N PHE A 236 -8.35 6.86 5.24
CA PHE A 236 -8.57 5.46 5.61
C PHE A 236 -9.52 5.31 6.82
N LEU A 237 -9.56 6.29 7.73
CA LEU A 237 -10.36 6.24 8.95
C LEU A 237 -11.57 7.19 8.92
N TRP A 238 -12.02 7.58 7.74
CA TRP A 238 -13.11 8.56 7.57
C TRP A 238 -14.54 7.96 7.63
N HIS A 239 -14.69 6.67 7.32
CA HIS A 239 -15.98 5.99 7.17
C HIS A 239 -15.81 4.50 7.43
N GLN A 240 -16.94 3.81 7.61
CA GLN A 240 -16.96 2.37 7.80
C GLN A 240 -16.96 1.63 6.46
N PHE A 241 -16.07 0.65 6.31
CA PHE A 241 -16.04 -0.25 5.16
C PHE A 241 -15.32 -1.54 5.52
N ARG A 242 -15.58 -2.61 4.74
CA ARG A 242 -14.77 -3.82 4.78
C ARG A 242 -13.74 -3.79 3.66
N CYS A 243 -12.52 -4.20 3.99
CA CYS A 243 -11.48 -4.47 3.00
C CYS A 243 -10.73 -5.75 3.34
N PHE A 244 -9.91 -6.20 2.42
CA PHE A 244 -9.02 -7.33 2.59
C PHE A 244 -7.60 -6.82 2.65
N ILE A 245 -6.90 -7.20 3.73
CA ILE A 245 -5.49 -6.92 3.92
C ILE A 245 -4.81 -8.27 3.86
N SER A 246 -3.93 -8.48 2.88
CA SER A 246 -3.50 -9.83 2.53
C SER A 246 -4.68 -10.72 2.09
N ASP A 247 -4.92 -11.80 2.82
CA ASP A 247 -5.90 -12.86 2.63
C ASP A 247 -6.98 -12.84 3.71
N TRP A 248 -7.02 -11.82 4.57
CA TRP A 248 -7.99 -11.70 5.66
C TRP A 248 -8.83 -10.44 5.56
N ASP A 249 -10.10 -10.56 5.97
CA ASP A 249 -11.04 -9.44 5.97
C ASP A 249 -10.85 -8.55 7.20
N ARG A 250 -11.10 -7.26 7.00
CA ARG A 250 -10.96 -6.24 8.03
C ARG A 250 -12.12 -5.28 7.93
N LEU A 251 -12.83 -5.11 9.05
CA LEU A 251 -13.78 -4.01 9.21
C LEU A 251 -13.02 -2.77 9.68
N VAL A 252 -12.99 -1.74 8.85
CA VAL A 252 -12.46 -0.42 9.23
C VAL A 252 -13.63 0.42 9.71
N LYS A 253 -13.49 1.00 10.91
CA LYS A 253 -14.47 1.93 11.50
C LYS A 253 -13.91 3.36 11.51
N PRO A 254 -14.79 4.38 11.41
CA PRO A 254 -14.36 5.76 11.43
C PRO A 254 -13.77 6.14 12.80
N LYS A 255 -12.63 6.84 12.80
CA LYS A 255 -12.08 7.50 14.00
C LYS A 255 -12.39 8.99 13.92
N VAL A 256 -13.19 9.49 14.86
CA VAL A 256 -13.67 10.89 14.89
C VAL A 256 -13.08 11.61 16.10
N PHE A 257 -12.51 12.80 15.88
CA PHE A 257 -11.92 13.64 16.94
C PHE A 257 -12.77 14.87 17.31
N GLY A 258 -13.81 15.15 16.54
CA GLY A 258 -14.75 16.25 16.81
C GLY A 258 -15.50 16.69 15.56
N LYS A 259 -16.34 17.72 15.69
CA LYS A 259 -17.07 18.32 14.57
C LYS A 259 -16.79 19.82 14.45
N VAL A 260 -16.50 20.28 13.23
CA VAL A 260 -16.22 21.71 12.97
C VAL A 260 -17.43 22.62 13.16
N SER A 261 -18.64 22.04 13.19
CA SER A 261 -19.89 22.74 13.51
C SER A 261 -20.04 23.02 15.01
N GLU A 262 -19.31 22.30 15.87
CA GLU A 262 -19.42 22.39 17.33
C GLU A 262 -18.26 23.18 17.95
N ARG A 263 -17.04 23.01 17.42
CA ARG A 263 -15.83 23.67 17.91
C ARG A 263 -14.87 24.00 16.75
N PRO A 264 -14.06 25.07 16.84
CA PRO A 264 -13.07 25.41 15.83
C PRO A 264 -12.14 24.25 15.48
N LEU A 265 -11.78 24.11 14.20
CA LEU A 265 -10.88 23.05 13.73
C LEU A 265 -9.55 23.04 14.49
N LEU A 266 -8.97 24.21 14.78
CA LEU A 266 -7.72 24.29 15.53
C LEU A 266 -7.86 23.78 16.96
N ASP A 267 -9.03 23.93 17.58
CA ASP A 267 -9.27 23.38 18.91
C ASP A 267 -9.38 21.85 18.83
N ILE A 268 -10.06 21.29 17.81
CA ILE A 268 -10.11 19.84 17.54
C ILE A 268 -8.71 19.29 17.30
N TRP A 269 -7.95 19.94 16.42
CA TRP A 269 -6.59 19.57 16.07
C TRP A 269 -5.68 19.52 17.29
N ASN A 270 -5.82 20.48 18.20
CA ASN A 270 -5.00 20.62 19.40
C ASN A 270 -5.53 19.87 20.62
N ASP A 271 -6.62 19.12 20.48
CA ASP A 271 -7.15 18.25 21.52
C ASP A 271 -6.10 17.22 21.95
N GLN A 272 -6.12 16.85 23.24
CA GLN A 272 -5.19 15.86 23.77
C GLN A 272 -5.31 14.51 23.04
N ALA A 273 -6.53 14.07 22.74
CA ALA A 273 -6.75 12.77 22.08
C ALA A 273 -6.20 12.77 20.65
N PHE A 274 -6.43 13.84 19.88
CA PHE A 274 -5.95 13.92 18.50
C PHE A 274 -4.43 14.14 18.42
N ARG A 275 -3.86 14.92 19.35
CA ARG A 275 -2.40 15.06 19.47
C ARG A 275 -1.74 13.71 19.79
N LYS A 276 -2.24 12.99 20.80
CA LYS A 276 -1.73 11.67 21.17
C LYS A 276 -1.77 10.70 19.99
N PHE A 277 -2.90 10.64 19.27
CA PHE A 277 -3.00 9.82 18.07
C PHE A 277 -1.91 10.15 17.04
N ARG A 278 -1.69 11.43 16.76
CA ARG A 278 -0.67 11.84 15.78
C ARG A 278 0.74 11.57 16.26
N GLU A 279 1.02 11.74 17.55
CA GLU A 279 2.29 11.40 18.19
C GLU A 279 2.56 9.89 18.06
N ASN A 280 1.61 9.04 18.44
CA ASN A 280 1.69 7.58 18.29
C ASN A 280 1.89 7.17 16.81
N VAL A 281 1.18 7.80 15.88
CA VAL A 281 1.35 7.57 14.44
C VAL A 281 2.74 7.96 13.94
N HIS A 282 3.26 9.10 14.39
CA HIS A 282 4.60 9.57 14.02
C HIS A 282 5.71 8.69 14.61
N GLU A 283 5.53 8.18 15.83
CA GLU A 283 6.48 7.27 16.48
C GLU A 283 6.34 5.82 15.99
N PHE A 284 5.29 5.52 15.24
CA PHE A 284 4.93 4.16 14.82
C PHE A 284 4.82 3.20 16.02
N ASP A 285 4.36 3.70 17.16
CA ASP A 285 4.20 2.94 18.41
C ASP A 285 2.94 2.07 18.37
N TYR A 286 2.93 1.12 17.44
CA TYR A 286 1.89 0.10 17.23
C TYR A 286 2.48 -1.01 16.35
N PRO A 287 1.97 -2.26 16.43
CA PRO A 287 2.59 -3.41 15.79
C PRO A 287 2.49 -3.32 14.26
N TYR A 288 3.41 -4.02 13.59
CA TYR A 288 3.34 -4.26 12.15
C TYR A 288 2.48 -5.50 11.87
N CYS A 289 1.17 -5.33 11.78
CA CYS A 289 0.23 -6.46 11.67
C CYS A 289 0.36 -7.23 10.35
N CYS A 290 0.64 -6.56 9.22
CA CYS A 290 0.66 -7.24 7.91
C CYS A 290 1.79 -8.27 7.73
N ASN A 291 2.84 -8.18 8.55
CA ASN A 291 3.98 -9.08 8.54
C ASN A 291 4.06 -9.93 9.82
N CYS A 292 3.02 -9.87 10.66
CA CYS A 292 2.91 -10.67 11.87
C CYS A 292 2.46 -12.09 11.50
N ALA A 293 3.22 -13.11 11.92
CA ALA A 293 2.90 -14.52 11.67
C ALA A 293 1.63 -15.01 12.41
N VAL A 294 1.06 -14.20 13.29
CA VAL A 294 -0.18 -14.48 14.04
C VAL A 294 -1.37 -13.69 13.49
N ALA A 295 -1.14 -12.73 12.57
CA ALA A 295 -2.23 -12.01 11.95
C ALA A 295 -2.91 -12.88 10.87
N PRO A 296 -4.25 -12.84 10.75
CA PRO A 296 -5.19 -12.08 11.58
C PRO A 296 -5.33 -12.70 12.99
N CYS A 297 -5.25 -11.87 14.03
CA CYS A 297 -5.53 -12.27 15.41
C CYS A 297 -6.87 -11.69 15.87
N ASP A 298 -7.39 -12.20 17.00
CA ASP A 298 -8.71 -11.80 17.53
C ASP A 298 -8.83 -10.27 17.71
N LEU A 299 -7.77 -9.60 18.19
CA LEU A 299 -7.74 -8.14 18.37
C LEU A 299 -7.99 -7.35 17.07
N LEU A 300 -7.64 -7.91 15.91
CA LEU A 300 -7.85 -7.28 14.60
C LEU A 300 -9.20 -7.67 13.96
N GLN A 301 -9.86 -8.71 14.50
CA GLN A 301 -11.07 -9.31 13.96
C GLN A 301 -12.32 -8.93 14.77
N GLU A 302 -12.16 -8.30 15.93
CA GLU A 302 -13.26 -7.70 16.68
C GLU A 302 -13.99 -6.64 15.85
N ASP A 303 -15.31 -6.56 16.01
CA ASP A 303 -16.13 -5.58 15.30
C ASP A 303 -15.71 -4.15 15.62
N ASP A 304 -15.37 -3.88 16.88
CA ASP A 304 -14.83 -2.61 17.36
C ASP A 304 -13.36 -2.80 17.74
N PHE A 305 -12.46 -2.15 17.00
CA PHE A 305 -11.05 -2.14 17.38
C PHE A 305 -10.87 -1.28 18.64
N GLU A 306 -10.67 -1.93 19.78
CA GLU A 306 -10.39 -1.25 21.04
C GLU A 306 -8.90 -0.93 21.18
N GLN A 307 -8.05 -1.95 21.03
CA GLN A 307 -6.60 -1.82 21.18
C GLN A 307 -5.82 -2.90 20.44
N ASP A 308 -4.58 -2.62 20.10
CA ASP A 308 -3.62 -3.61 19.61
C ASP A 308 -2.89 -4.35 20.76
N CYS A 309 -1.97 -5.24 20.39
CA CYS A 309 -1.15 -5.98 21.35
C CYS A 309 -0.12 -5.12 22.11
N TYR A 310 0.07 -3.86 21.71
CA TYR A 310 0.88 -2.87 22.42
C TYR A 310 0.02 -1.98 23.31
N THR A 311 -1.29 -2.28 23.42
CA THR A 311 -2.30 -1.53 24.19
C THR A 311 -2.57 -0.12 23.65
N GLN A 312 -2.43 0.05 22.33
CA GLN A 312 -2.65 1.32 21.63
C GLN A 312 -3.95 1.28 20.83
N GLU A 313 -4.63 2.42 20.72
CA GLU A 313 -5.97 2.54 20.12
C GLU A 313 -5.93 2.95 18.64
N GLU A 314 -4.73 3.03 18.06
CA GLU A 314 -4.50 3.37 16.67
C GLU A 314 -4.73 2.13 15.77
N PRO A 315 -5.78 2.09 14.92
CA PRO A 315 -6.02 0.98 14.00
C PRO A 315 -5.06 1.04 12.79
N CYS A 316 -3.79 1.37 12.99
CA CYS A 316 -2.82 1.67 11.94
C CYS A 316 -1.85 0.51 11.65
N GLY A 317 -1.85 -0.55 12.46
CA GLY A 317 -0.90 -1.67 12.31
C GLY A 317 -0.97 -2.44 10.99
N GLY A 318 -2.13 -2.41 10.32
CA GLY A 318 -2.33 -2.97 8.99
C GLY A 318 -2.34 -1.95 7.84
N CYS A 319 -2.00 -0.69 8.08
CA CYS A 319 -2.22 0.39 7.11
C CYS A 319 -1.30 0.28 5.87
N GLN A 320 -1.89 0.08 4.69
CA GLN A 320 -1.13 -0.08 3.45
C GLN A 320 -0.50 1.22 2.94
N TRP A 321 -1.06 2.38 3.29
CA TRP A 321 -0.42 3.68 3.04
C TRP A 321 0.87 3.83 3.83
N ALA A 322 0.88 3.41 5.10
CA ALA A 322 2.07 3.47 5.95
C ALA A 322 3.22 2.61 5.42
N MET A 323 2.89 1.58 4.63
CA MET A 323 3.84 0.65 4.01
C MET A 323 4.28 1.12 2.60
N GLY A 324 3.77 2.27 2.15
CA GLY A 324 4.06 2.86 0.85
C GLY A 324 3.36 2.20 -0.34
N LEU A 325 2.47 1.23 -0.11
CA LEU A 325 1.78 0.49 -1.18
C LEU A 325 0.65 1.29 -1.81
N LEU A 326 -0.08 2.04 -0.99
CA LEU A 326 -1.17 2.90 -1.44
C LEU A 326 -0.75 4.36 -1.35
N GLN A 327 -1.24 5.15 -2.28
CA GLN A 327 -0.97 6.58 -2.34
C GLN A 327 -2.28 7.37 -2.40
N CYS A 328 -2.25 8.58 -1.86
CA CYS A 328 -3.31 9.56 -2.04
C CYS A 328 -2.77 10.76 -2.81
N LEU A 329 -3.67 11.43 -3.53
CA LEU A 329 -3.43 12.77 -4.02
C LEU A 329 -3.30 13.71 -2.82
N GLN A 330 -2.13 14.35 -2.69
CA GLN A 330 -1.82 15.35 -1.68
C GLN A 330 -1.72 16.74 -2.30
#